data_AF-A0A1X4XYA7-F1
#
_entry.id   AF-A0A1X4XYA7-F1
#
_cell.length_a   1.000
_cell.length_b   1.000
_cell.length_c   1.000
_cell.angle_alpha   90.00
_cell.angle_beta   90.00
_cell.angle_gamma   90.00
#
_symmetry.space_group_name_H-M   'P 1'
#
loop_
_entity.id
_entity.type
_entity.pdbx_description
1 polymer ?
#
loop_
_entity_poly.entity_id
_entity_poly.type
_entity_poly.pdbx_seq_one_letter_code
_entity_poly.pdbx_strand_id
1 'polypeptide(L)'
;MPEVSLEQKENLLALVNKAQEIKKQIESYGNVLDTDNNLCPVCRKGFLKETKSESFFSKIYTYQNCKAEFRKGILNKFQLIKAYDDPYGVYQKFNQYKFTLSEWKALTVDYYKKGVYPLNKKFEEIKDAIKKEILQQFINGNLKLNFINTDKFVLQPDEFIYFNSVATKLEFQKHKTVHKQAQTPRKYSGFSIRIAKGITYYTGSSRSSQKPETFVEEYTSLDEKDRGDFVITNQKIFFSSPVKNIAIPFKKITAIDFDEGENALSITHQLKAPSIFRISKTFNINLNGLELEITLSNKDIADVIKFFIEKE
;
A
#
# COMPACT_ATOMS: atom_id res chain seq x y z
N MET A 1 14.31 9.75 -5.63
CA MET A 1 13.04 9.20 -6.15
C MET A 1 13.27 8.90 -7.62
N PRO A 2 12.71 7.81 -8.18
CA PRO A 2 12.81 7.55 -9.62
C PRO A 2 12.25 8.73 -10.40
N GLU A 3 13.02 9.29 -11.33
CA GLU A 3 12.50 10.18 -12.34
C GLU A 3 12.06 9.32 -13.54
N VAL A 4 10.75 9.33 -13.81
CA VAL A 4 10.19 8.75 -15.03
C VAL A 4 10.44 9.76 -16.16
N SER A 5 11.27 9.40 -17.15
CA SER A 5 11.51 10.27 -18.33
C SER A 5 10.23 10.36 -19.17
N LEU A 6 9.55 11.49 -19.07
CA LEU A 6 8.23 11.79 -19.65
C LEU A 6 8.22 11.97 -21.19
N GLU A 7 9.31 11.65 -21.91
CA GLU A 7 9.35 11.72 -23.38
C GLU A 7 8.32 10.81 -24.07
N GLN A 8 7.66 9.92 -23.32
CA GLN A 8 6.62 9.05 -23.85
C GLN A 8 5.23 9.41 -23.33
N LYS A 9 4.40 9.76 -24.32
CA LYS A 9 2.93 9.77 -24.37
C LYS A 9 2.27 11.02 -23.79
N GLU A 10 1.93 11.92 -24.70
CA GLU A 10 1.04 13.07 -24.53
C GLU A 10 -0.19 12.76 -23.66
N ASN A 11 -0.72 11.54 -23.73
CA ASN A 11 -1.82 11.05 -22.91
C ASN A 11 -1.51 11.05 -21.40
N LEU A 12 -0.35 10.55 -20.98
CA LEU A 12 0.03 10.51 -19.56
C LEU A 12 0.24 11.93 -19.02
N LEU A 13 0.92 12.77 -19.79
CA LEU A 13 1.14 14.18 -19.44
C LEU A 13 -0.20 14.93 -19.33
N ALA A 14 -1.13 14.70 -20.26
CA ALA A 14 -2.47 15.30 -20.22
C ALA A 14 -3.24 14.87 -18.96
N LEU A 15 -3.17 13.59 -18.55
CA LEU A 15 -3.79 13.12 -17.31
C LEU A 15 -3.15 13.75 -16.06
N VAL A 16 -1.82 13.84 -16.01
CA VAL A 16 -1.10 14.48 -14.90
C VAL A 16 -1.47 15.96 -14.78
N ASN A 17 -1.48 16.70 -15.89
CA ASN A 17 -1.87 18.12 -15.92
C ASN A 17 -3.32 18.30 -15.43
N LYS A 18 -4.23 17.44 -15.87
CA LYS A 18 -5.63 17.44 -15.42
C LYS A 18 -5.76 17.14 -13.92
N ALA A 19 -4.97 16.20 -13.40
CA ALA A 19 -4.92 15.89 -11.98
C ALA A 19 -4.42 17.10 -11.17
N GLN A 20 -3.36 17.78 -11.64
CA GLN A 20 -2.83 18.98 -10.98
C GLN A 20 -3.83 20.13 -10.99
N GLU A 21 -4.57 20.34 -12.08
CA GLU A 21 -5.63 21.35 -12.14
C GLU A 21 -6.71 21.08 -11.09
N ILE A 22 -7.18 19.84 -10.99
CA ILE A 22 -8.18 19.46 -9.99
C ILE A 22 -7.62 19.56 -8.57
N LYS A 23 -6.36 19.19 -8.35
CA LYS A 23 -5.68 19.37 -7.06
C LYS A 23 -5.65 20.85 -6.65
N LYS A 24 -5.29 21.76 -7.57
CA LYS A 24 -5.34 23.20 -7.32
C LYS A 24 -6.76 23.69 -7.02
N GLN A 25 -7.78 23.15 -7.71
CA GLN A 25 -9.17 23.43 -7.39
C GLN A 25 -9.52 22.95 -5.97
N ILE A 26 -9.21 21.71 -5.61
CA ILE A 26 -9.42 21.15 -4.27
C ILE A 26 -8.71 21.99 -3.20
N GLU A 27 -7.45 22.38 -3.41
CA GLU A 27 -6.67 23.22 -2.49
C GLU A 27 -7.28 24.61 -2.32
N SER A 28 -7.87 25.17 -3.39
CA SER A 28 -8.65 26.42 -3.28
C SER A 28 -9.87 26.28 -2.36
N TYR A 29 -10.42 25.06 -2.25
CA TYR A 29 -11.44 24.70 -1.26
C TYR A 29 -10.88 24.23 0.08
N GLY A 30 -9.61 23.80 0.15
CA GLY A 30 -8.98 23.13 1.30
C GLY A 30 -8.49 24.05 2.41
N ASN A 31 -8.36 25.36 2.14
CA ASN A 31 -8.14 26.39 3.17
C ASN A 31 -9.34 26.61 4.10
N VAL A 32 -10.33 25.71 4.05
CA VAL A 32 -11.64 25.85 4.67
C VAL A 32 -11.84 24.85 5.81
N LEU A 33 -11.09 23.76 5.97
CA LEU A 33 -11.46 22.76 6.98
C LEU A 33 -10.29 22.40 7.89
N ASP A 34 -10.13 23.21 8.94
CA ASP A 34 -9.51 22.77 10.19
C ASP A 34 -10.62 22.67 11.26
N THR A 35 -10.80 21.47 11.80
CA THR A 35 -12.12 20.86 12.10
C THR A 35 -12.84 21.30 13.37
N ASP A 36 -12.38 22.30 14.09
CA ASP A 36 -13.09 22.83 15.28
C ASP A 36 -13.63 24.26 15.10
N ASN A 37 -13.45 24.84 13.92
CA ASN A 37 -13.48 26.29 13.79
C ASN A 37 -14.73 26.81 13.06
N ASN A 38 -15.34 27.85 13.62
CA ASN A 38 -16.50 28.57 13.08
C ASN A 38 -16.14 29.32 11.79
N LEU A 39 -15.98 28.59 10.70
CA LEU A 39 -15.67 29.12 9.37
C LEU A 39 -16.74 30.08 8.91
N CYS A 40 -16.31 31.13 8.21
CA CYS A 40 -17.24 32.06 7.59
C CYS A 40 -18.11 31.33 6.57
N PRO A 41 -19.44 31.32 6.67
CA PRO A 41 -20.26 30.67 5.64
C PRO A 41 -20.16 31.39 4.29
N VAL A 42 -19.70 32.65 4.27
CA VAL A 42 -19.54 33.48 3.06
C VAL A 42 -18.23 33.21 2.33
N CYS A 43 -17.08 33.33 3.00
CA CYS A 43 -15.77 33.18 2.34
C CYS A 43 -14.98 31.96 2.77
N ARG A 44 -15.49 31.23 3.76
CA ARG A 44 -14.95 29.96 4.24
C ARG A 44 -13.55 30.03 4.82
N LYS A 45 -13.10 31.23 5.18
CA LYS A 45 -11.79 31.47 5.81
C LYS A 45 -11.97 32.18 7.15
N GLY A 46 -11.14 31.80 8.13
CA GLY A 46 -11.03 32.49 9.41
C GLY A 46 -12.24 32.32 10.34
N PHE A 47 -12.19 33.03 11.47
CA PHE A 47 -13.09 32.85 12.60
C PHE A 47 -14.06 34.01 12.77
N LEU A 48 -15.24 33.70 13.29
CA LEU A 48 -16.26 34.67 13.66
C LEU A 48 -15.77 35.47 14.87
N LYS A 49 -15.43 36.76 14.68
CA LYS A 49 -15.07 37.65 15.80
C LYS A 49 -16.26 38.55 16.13
N GLU A 50 -16.69 38.52 17.39
CA GLU A 50 -17.66 39.49 17.90
C GLU A 50 -17.01 40.88 17.84
N THR A 51 -17.62 41.81 17.11
CA THR A 51 -17.18 43.19 17.09
C THR A 51 -18.11 43.99 17.98
N LYS A 52 -17.59 44.88 18.83
CA LYS A 52 -18.44 45.70 19.70
C LYS A 52 -19.36 46.56 18.83
N SER A 53 -20.66 46.44 19.11
CA SER A 53 -21.70 47.22 18.44
C SER A 53 -21.82 48.62 19.05
N GLU A 54 -22.18 49.60 18.21
CA GLU A 54 -22.51 50.98 18.62
C GLU A 54 -23.91 51.09 19.29
N SER A 55 -24.71 50.02 19.28
CA SER A 55 -26.08 50.02 19.80
C SER A 55 -26.31 48.93 20.86
N PHE A 56 -26.89 49.32 22.00
CA PHE A 56 -27.15 48.47 23.17
C PHE A 56 -28.01 47.21 22.89
N PHE A 57 -28.73 47.17 21.75
CA PHE A 57 -29.71 46.12 21.44
C PHE A 57 -29.35 45.21 20.25
N SER A 58 -28.29 45.47 19.48
CA SER A 58 -27.95 44.62 18.34
C SER A 58 -26.46 44.31 18.31
N LYS A 59 -26.09 43.02 18.35
CA LYS A 59 -24.69 42.59 18.19
C LYS A 59 -24.40 42.32 16.72
N ILE A 60 -23.33 42.91 16.21
CA ILE A 60 -22.82 42.66 14.85
C ILE A 60 -21.57 41.79 14.97
N TYR A 61 -21.53 40.73 14.18
CA TYR A 61 -20.38 39.85 14.10
C TYR A 61 -19.72 40.02 12.74
N THR A 62 -18.40 40.20 12.72
CA THR A 62 -17.68 40.50 11.49
C THR A 62 -16.58 39.47 11.26
N TYR A 63 -16.44 39.01 10.02
CA TYR A 63 -15.30 38.19 9.61
C TYR A 63 -14.20 39.05 9.00
N GLN A 64 -12.96 38.86 9.47
CA GLN A 64 -11.82 39.69 9.04
C GLN A 64 -11.48 39.53 7.56
N ASN A 65 -11.66 38.32 7.00
CA ASN A 65 -11.19 38.02 5.65
C ASN A 65 -12.11 38.60 4.56
N CYS A 66 -13.42 38.33 4.64
CA CYS A 66 -14.38 38.79 3.62
C CYS A 66 -15.24 39.98 4.03
N LYS A 67 -15.00 40.50 5.24
CA LYS A 67 -15.78 41.57 5.85
C LYS A 67 -17.28 41.26 5.87
N ALA A 68 -17.64 39.97 5.98
CA ALA A 68 -19.03 39.57 6.13
C ALA A 68 -19.56 39.97 7.50
N GLU A 69 -20.72 40.63 7.53
CA GLU A 69 -21.35 41.13 8.74
C GLU A 69 -22.65 40.35 9.02
N PHE A 70 -22.77 39.83 10.23
CA PHE A 70 -23.95 39.11 10.71
C PHE A 70 -24.63 39.88 11.82
N ARG A 71 -25.93 40.17 11.66
CA ARG A 71 -26.77 40.69 12.73
C ARG A 71 -27.29 39.54 13.58
N LYS A 72 -27.01 39.54 14.88
CA LYS A 72 -27.70 38.64 15.80
C LYS A 72 -29.11 39.16 16.09
N GLY A 73 -30.10 38.38 15.72
CA GLY A 73 -31.51 38.60 16.03
C GLY A 73 -31.98 37.81 17.25
N ILE A 74 -33.30 37.77 17.43
CA ILE A 74 -33.99 37.06 18.50
C ILE A 74 -33.76 35.54 18.34
N LEU A 75 -33.70 34.79 19.45
CA LEU A 75 -33.49 33.32 19.49
C LEU A 75 -32.15 32.83 18.90
N ASN A 76 -31.05 33.60 19.05
CA ASN A 76 -29.73 33.23 18.54
C ASN A 76 -29.70 32.94 17.02
N LYS A 77 -30.59 33.58 16.26
CA LYS A 77 -30.54 33.56 14.79
C LYS A 77 -29.71 34.73 14.27
N PHE A 78 -28.98 34.50 13.19
CA PHE A 78 -28.06 35.46 12.58
C PHE A 78 -28.50 35.72 11.15
N GLN A 79 -28.59 37.00 10.78
CA GLN A 79 -28.85 37.45 9.41
C GLN A 79 -27.57 37.99 8.80
N LEU A 80 -27.24 37.53 7.60
CA LEU A 80 -26.11 38.07 6.84
C LEU A 80 -26.52 39.42 6.22
N ILE A 81 -25.92 40.51 6.68
CA ILE A 81 -26.29 41.88 6.29
C ILE A 81 -25.44 42.37 5.13
N LYS A 82 -24.16 42.02 5.12
CA LYS A 82 -23.18 42.42 4.12
C LYS A 82 -22.14 41.33 3.92
N ALA A 83 -21.62 41.27 2.70
CA ALA A 83 -20.44 40.50 2.32
C ALA A 83 -19.71 41.26 1.21
N TYR A 84 -18.44 41.60 1.41
CA TYR A 84 -17.66 42.32 0.40
C TYR A 84 -16.98 41.34 -0.56
N ASP A 85 -16.47 40.24 -0.03
CA ASP A 85 -15.91 39.13 -0.81
C ASP A 85 -16.81 37.91 -0.64
N ASP A 86 -17.71 37.70 -1.59
CA ASP A 86 -18.68 36.61 -1.61
C ASP A 86 -18.43 35.67 -2.81
N PRO A 87 -17.30 34.94 -2.82
CA PRO A 87 -16.90 34.12 -3.97
C PRO A 87 -17.87 32.97 -4.25
N TYR A 88 -18.79 32.68 -3.31
CA TYR A 88 -19.74 31.58 -3.42
C TYR A 88 -21.20 32.04 -3.55
N GLY A 89 -21.46 33.36 -3.66
CA GLY A 89 -22.80 33.93 -3.84
C GLY A 89 -23.76 33.67 -2.67
N VAL A 90 -23.22 33.52 -1.46
CA VAL A 90 -23.96 33.22 -0.23
C VAL A 90 -24.81 34.42 0.18
N TYR A 91 -24.30 35.64 0.04
CA TYR A 91 -25.04 36.86 0.34
C TYR A 91 -26.26 37.01 -0.55
N GLN A 92 -26.07 36.90 -1.87
CA GLN A 92 -27.16 37.06 -2.84
C GLN A 92 -28.29 36.06 -2.61
N LYS A 93 -27.97 34.84 -2.15
CA LYS A 93 -28.94 33.78 -1.90
C LYS A 93 -29.61 33.87 -0.53
N PHE A 94 -28.88 34.31 0.49
CA PHE A 94 -29.28 34.09 1.88
C PHE A 94 -29.44 35.36 2.73
N ASN A 95 -29.21 36.57 2.19
CA ASN A 95 -29.29 37.84 2.94
C ASN A 95 -30.67 38.15 3.56
N GLN A 96 -31.76 37.56 3.05
CA GLN A 96 -33.12 37.71 3.59
C GLN A 96 -33.43 36.73 4.73
N TYR A 97 -32.61 35.69 4.91
CA TYR A 97 -32.89 34.60 5.84
C TYR A 97 -32.17 34.79 7.18
N LYS A 98 -32.74 34.21 8.23
CA LYS A 98 -32.21 34.20 9.59
C LYS A 98 -31.94 32.76 10.01
N PHE A 99 -30.67 32.42 10.16
CA PHE A 99 -30.23 31.06 10.51
C PHE A 99 -29.56 31.03 11.87
N THR A 100 -29.73 29.97 12.61
CA THR A 100 -28.88 29.62 13.74
C THR A 100 -27.43 29.39 13.27
N LEU A 101 -26.48 29.42 14.20
CA LEU A 101 -25.08 29.10 13.89
C LEU A 101 -24.94 27.69 13.30
N SER A 102 -25.73 26.73 13.78
CA SER A 102 -25.74 25.34 13.28
C SER A 102 -26.22 25.25 11.84
N GLU A 103 -27.27 25.99 11.48
CA GLU A 103 -27.79 26.05 10.10
C GLU A 103 -26.79 26.71 9.14
N TRP A 104 -26.11 27.79 9.56
CA TRP A 104 -25.01 28.38 8.78
C TRP A 104 -23.84 27.42 8.56
N LYS A 105 -23.50 26.62 9.60
CA LYS A 105 -22.51 25.53 9.46
C LYS A 105 -22.99 24.48 8.47
N ALA A 106 -24.26 24.07 8.55
CA ALA A 106 -24.84 23.08 7.65
C ALA A 106 -24.80 23.53 6.18
N LEU A 107 -25.07 24.81 5.89
CA LEU A 107 -24.95 25.38 4.53
C LEU A 107 -23.50 25.33 4.00
N THR A 108 -22.53 25.60 4.88
CA THR A 108 -21.10 25.55 4.54
C THR A 108 -20.67 24.11 4.23
N VAL A 109 -21.12 23.16 5.03
CA VAL A 109 -20.87 21.72 4.86
C VAL A 109 -21.58 21.18 3.61
N ASP A 110 -22.84 21.54 3.36
CA ASP A 110 -23.60 21.10 2.18
C ASP A 110 -22.95 21.59 0.88
N TYR A 111 -22.52 22.85 0.83
CA TYR A 111 -21.80 23.34 -0.32
C TYR A 111 -20.46 22.61 -0.51
N TYR A 112 -19.71 22.39 0.58
CA TYR A 112 -18.46 21.61 0.52
C TYR A 112 -18.70 20.20 -0.02
N LYS A 113 -19.74 19.51 0.47
CA LYS A 113 -20.16 18.20 -0.03
C LYS A 113 -20.56 18.24 -1.50
N LYS A 114 -21.22 19.30 -1.98
CA LYS A 114 -21.63 19.44 -3.38
C LYS A 114 -20.48 19.83 -4.33
N GLY A 115 -19.46 20.54 -3.84
CA GLY A 115 -18.34 21.01 -4.66
C GLY A 115 -17.11 20.11 -4.59
N VAL A 116 -16.61 19.83 -3.39
CA VAL A 116 -15.30 19.18 -3.19
C VAL A 116 -15.39 17.67 -3.31
N TYR A 117 -16.47 17.04 -2.85
CA TYR A 117 -16.60 15.59 -2.93
C TYR A 117 -16.58 15.08 -4.38
N PRO A 118 -17.32 15.67 -5.35
CA PRO A 118 -17.20 15.29 -6.75
C PRO A 118 -15.80 15.52 -7.33
N LEU A 119 -15.11 16.59 -6.92
CA LEU A 119 -13.74 16.88 -7.35
C LEU A 119 -12.74 15.86 -6.81
N ASN A 120 -12.82 15.51 -5.53
CA ASN A 120 -12.00 14.46 -4.92
C ASN A 120 -12.25 13.10 -5.60
N LYS A 121 -13.52 12.77 -5.86
CA LYS A 121 -13.86 11.54 -6.59
C LYS A 121 -13.22 11.54 -7.99
N LYS A 122 -13.38 12.64 -8.73
CA LYS A 122 -12.78 12.81 -10.06
C LYS A 122 -11.25 12.78 -10.01
N PHE A 123 -10.65 13.33 -8.96
CA PHE A 123 -9.21 13.31 -8.74
C PHE A 123 -8.70 11.89 -8.53
N GLU A 124 -9.36 11.10 -7.69
CA GLU A 124 -9.01 9.69 -7.50
C GLU A 124 -9.23 8.86 -8.77
N GLU A 125 -10.32 9.08 -9.51
CA GLU A 125 -10.56 8.44 -10.82
C GLU A 125 -9.43 8.73 -11.82
N ILE A 126 -8.91 9.97 -11.85
CA ILE A 126 -7.78 10.34 -12.70
C ILE A 126 -6.48 9.71 -12.19
N LYS A 127 -6.24 9.67 -10.88
CA LYS A 127 -5.08 8.96 -10.32
C LYS A 127 -5.11 7.49 -10.71
N ASP A 128 -6.25 6.83 -10.63
CA ASP A 128 -6.41 5.43 -11.05
C ASP A 128 -6.17 5.26 -12.56
N ALA A 129 -6.63 6.19 -13.39
CA ALA A 129 -6.33 6.18 -14.82
C ALA A 129 -4.82 6.33 -15.10
N ILE A 130 -4.13 7.22 -14.38
CA ILE A 130 -2.68 7.38 -14.46
C ILE A 130 -1.97 6.09 -14.04
N LYS A 131 -2.37 5.48 -12.91
CA LYS A 131 -1.80 4.21 -12.45
C LYS A 131 -1.96 3.12 -13.51
N LYS A 132 -3.15 2.97 -14.09
CA LYS A 132 -3.42 1.99 -15.16
C LYS A 132 -2.54 2.22 -16.39
N GLU A 133 -2.39 3.46 -16.83
CA GLU A 133 -1.52 3.79 -17.97
C GLU A 133 -0.05 3.46 -17.66
N ILE A 134 0.44 3.83 -16.48
CA ILE A 134 1.81 3.49 -16.03
C ILE A 134 2.03 1.98 -16.03
N LEU A 135 1.08 1.21 -15.48
CA LEU A 135 1.13 -0.25 -15.45
C LEU A 135 1.14 -0.84 -16.87
N GLN A 136 0.29 -0.34 -17.76
CA GLN A 136 0.27 -0.80 -19.15
C GLN A 136 1.59 -0.47 -19.88
N GLN A 137 2.15 0.71 -19.67
CA GLN A 137 3.45 1.06 -20.25
C GLN A 137 4.58 0.19 -19.70
N PHE A 138 4.54 -0.12 -18.41
CA PHE A 138 5.48 -1.00 -17.75
C PHE A 138 5.37 -2.45 -18.23
N ILE A 139 4.16 -2.99 -18.40
CA ILE A 139 3.97 -4.35 -18.91
C ILE A 139 4.45 -4.47 -20.36
N ASN A 140 4.19 -3.44 -21.18
CA ASN A 140 4.55 -3.43 -22.60
C ASN A 140 6.03 -3.14 -22.89
N GLY A 141 6.90 -3.08 -21.89
CA GLY A 141 8.33 -2.83 -22.11
C GLY A 141 8.70 -1.36 -22.37
N ASN A 142 7.75 -0.43 -22.30
CA ASN A 142 7.96 0.98 -22.71
C ASN A 142 8.44 1.86 -21.55
N LEU A 143 8.16 1.47 -20.30
CA LEU A 143 8.48 2.27 -19.12
C LEU A 143 9.40 1.50 -18.19
N LYS A 144 10.55 2.09 -17.86
CA LYS A 144 11.49 1.54 -16.86
C LYS A 144 11.13 2.06 -15.47
N LEU A 145 11.13 1.19 -14.47
CA LEU A 145 10.79 1.51 -13.09
C LEU A 145 11.97 1.16 -12.16
N ASN A 146 12.86 2.14 -11.96
CA ASN A 146 14.11 1.96 -11.20
C ASN A 146 14.05 2.72 -9.86
N PHE A 147 13.85 2.00 -8.75
CA PHE A 147 13.70 2.51 -7.39
C PHE A 147 14.97 2.41 -6.54
N ILE A 148 15.86 1.46 -6.82
CA ILE A 148 17.08 1.22 -6.03
C ILE A 148 18.30 1.77 -6.78
N ASN A 149 19.25 2.33 -6.03
CA ASN A 149 20.53 2.78 -6.57
C ASN A 149 21.34 1.58 -7.10
N THR A 150 21.81 1.69 -8.34
CA THR A 150 22.33 0.58 -9.14
C THR A 150 23.82 0.32 -8.93
N ASP A 151 24.48 1.07 -8.05
CA ASP A 151 25.94 1.00 -7.80
C ASP A 151 26.44 -0.39 -7.36
N LYS A 152 25.54 -1.29 -6.96
CA LYS A 152 25.86 -2.67 -6.58
C LYS A 152 25.96 -3.64 -7.77
N PHE A 153 25.59 -3.21 -8.98
CA PHE A 153 25.47 -4.08 -10.14
C PHE A 153 26.41 -3.64 -11.25
N VAL A 154 27.23 -4.58 -11.73
CA VAL A 154 28.00 -4.40 -12.97
C VAL A 154 27.16 -4.95 -14.11
N LEU A 155 26.61 -4.05 -14.93
CA LEU A 155 25.82 -4.40 -16.10
C LEU A 155 26.73 -4.77 -17.28
N GLN A 156 26.32 -5.73 -18.10
CA GLN A 156 27.00 -6.02 -19.37
C GLN A 156 26.82 -4.88 -20.38
N PRO A 157 27.64 -4.80 -21.44
CA PRO A 157 27.37 -3.89 -22.56
C PRO A 157 25.94 -4.09 -23.07
N ASP A 158 25.24 -2.98 -23.31
CA ASP A 158 23.83 -2.94 -23.74
C ASP A 158 22.81 -3.55 -22.76
N GLU A 159 23.24 -3.89 -21.56
CA GLU A 159 22.35 -4.32 -20.48
C GLU A 159 21.86 -3.08 -19.71
N PHE A 160 20.54 -2.98 -19.54
CA PHE A 160 19.91 -1.92 -18.76
C PHE A 160 18.88 -2.49 -17.79
N ILE A 161 18.72 -1.81 -16.66
CA ILE A 161 17.75 -2.18 -15.64
C ILE A 161 16.36 -1.68 -16.05
N TYR A 162 15.41 -2.60 -16.05
CA TYR A 162 14.02 -2.35 -16.38
C TYR A 162 13.14 -2.18 -15.14
N PHE A 163 13.38 -3.02 -14.13
CA PHE A 163 12.68 -2.99 -12.86
C PHE A 163 13.64 -3.37 -11.75
N ASN A 164 13.53 -2.75 -10.58
CA ASN A 164 14.15 -3.27 -9.37
C ASN A 164 13.27 -3.08 -8.13
N SER A 165 13.37 -3.98 -7.17
CA SER A 165 12.65 -3.89 -5.91
C SER A 165 13.36 -4.72 -4.85
N VAL A 166 12.98 -4.56 -3.59
CA VAL A 166 13.43 -5.44 -2.52
C VAL A 166 12.65 -6.75 -2.62
N ALA A 167 13.33 -7.88 -2.51
CA ALA A 167 12.68 -9.18 -2.43
C ALA A 167 13.29 -10.06 -1.32
N THR A 168 12.49 -10.99 -0.83
CA THR A 168 12.93 -12.06 0.05
C THR A 168 12.94 -13.36 -0.74
N LYS A 169 14.08 -14.07 -0.71
CA LYS A 169 14.19 -15.40 -1.29
C LYS A 169 13.58 -16.43 -0.32
N LEU A 170 12.69 -17.25 -0.84
CA LEU A 170 12.06 -18.35 -0.12
C LEU A 170 12.70 -19.68 -0.53
N GLU A 171 12.83 -20.61 0.42
CA GLU A 171 13.19 -22.00 0.12
C GLU A 171 12.24 -22.95 0.84
N PHE A 172 11.94 -24.06 0.18
CA PHE A 172 11.20 -25.15 0.81
C PHE A 172 12.07 -25.79 1.90
N GLN A 173 11.62 -25.68 3.15
CA GLN A 173 12.23 -26.39 4.27
C GLN A 173 11.37 -27.61 4.60
N LYS A 174 11.99 -28.78 4.55
CA LYS A 174 11.37 -30.03 4.99
C LYS A 174 11.52 -30.13 6.50
N HIS A 175 10.42 -29.97 7.22
CA HIS A 175 10.39 -30.23 8.65
C HIS A 175 10.03 -31.70 8.86
N LYS A 176 10.78 -32.37 9.71
CA LYS A 176 10.49 -33.74 10.13
C LYS A 176 10.15 -33.72 11.62
N THR A 177 8.87 -33.88 11.95
CA THR A 177 8.45 -34.05 13.33
C THR A 177 8.44 -35.52 13.66
N VAL A 178 9.26 -35.93 14.62
CA VAL A 178 9.32 -37.32 15.10
C VAL A 178 8.50 -37.41 16.38
N HIS A 179 7.31 -37.98 16.30
CA HIS A 179 6.51 -38.25 17.49
C HIS A 179 6.99 -39.55 18.14
N LYS A 180 7.60 -39.41 19.32
CA LYS A 180 7.86 -40.55 20.21
C LYS A 180 6.70 -40.62 21.20
N GLN A 181 5.80 -41.60 21.03
CA GLN A 181 4.85 -41.89 22.10
C GLN A 181 5.64 -42.32 23.34
N ALA A 182 5.57 -41.51 24.40
CA ALA A 182 6.17 -41.84 25.68
C ALA A 182 5.54 -43.13 26.21
N GLN A 183 6.33 -44.20 26.26
CA GLN A 183 5.90 -45.40 26.96
C GLN A 183 5.69 -45.04 28.44
N THR A 184 4.55 -45.44 28.99
CA THR A 184 4.45 -45.61 30.44
C THR A 184 5.57 -46.57 30.87
N PRO A 185 6.30 -46.29 31.98
CA PRO A 185 7.37 -47.15 32.43
C PRO A 185 6.86 -48.58 32.57
N ARG A 186 7.59 -49.55 32.00
CA ARG A 186 7.24 -50.97 32.00
C ARG A 186 6.72 -51.41 33.37
N LYS A 187 5.41 -51.59 33.52
CA LYS A 187 4.84 -52.25 34.68
C LYS A 187 5.08 -53.74 34.52
N TYR A 188 6.21 -54.23 35.05
CA TYR A 188 6.43 -55.65 35.24
C TYR A 188 5.41 -56.15 36.27
N SER A 189 4.43 -56.92 35.83
CA SER A 189 3.52 -57.67 36.70
C SER A 189 4.21 -58.99 37.09
N GLY A 190 5.15 -58.92 38.04
CA GLY A 190 5.84 -60.10 38.54
C GLY A 190 6.91 -59.75 39.58
N PHE A 191 7.13 -60.65 40.52
CA PHE A 191 8.16 -60.47 41.55
C PHE A 191 9.54 -60.71 40.91
N SER A 192 10.53 -59.93 41.32
CA SER A 192 11.92 -60.10 40.90
C SER A 192 12.74 -60.70 42.04
N ILE A 193 13.43 -61.80 41.78
CA ILE A 193 14.32 -62.42 42.77
C ILE A 193 15.76 -62.29 42.26
N ARG A 194 16.63 -61.68 43.06
CA ARG A 194 18.07 -61.61 42.77
C ARG A 194 18.72 -62.92 43.20
N ILE A 195 19.32 -63.63 42.25
CA ILE A 195 19.93 -64.95 42.49
C ILE A 195 21.43 -64.79 42.75
N ALA A 196 22.07 -63.81 42.12
CA ALA A 196 23.47 -63.48 42.34
C ALA A 196 23.74 -61.98 42.10
N LYS A 197 24.93 -61.50 42.48
CA LYS A 197 25.34 -60.11 42.25
C LYS A 197 25.38 -59.83 40.74
N GLY A 198 24.41 -59.06 40.26
CA GLY A 198 24.25 -58.72 38.83
C GLY A 198 23.26 -59.62 38.06
N ILE A 199 22.70 -60.66 38.67
CA ILE A 199 21.73 -61.56 38.02
C ILE A 199 20.41 -61.54 38.78
N THR A 200 19.37 -61.05 38.11
CA THR A 200 18.00 -60.99 38.63
C THR A 200 17.07 -61.76 37.72
N TYR A 201 16.28 -62.65 38.29
CA TYR A 201 15.26 -63.43 37.57
C TYR A 201 13.90 -62.78 37.78
N TYR A 202 13.16 -62.60 36.68
CA TYR A 202 11.83 -61.99 36.67
C TYR A 202 10.82 -63.06 36.24
N THR A 203 9.77 -63.29 37.05
CA THR A 203 8.81 -64.40 36.84
C THR A 203 7.53 -64.01 36.07
N GLY A 204 7.46 -62.78 35.53
CA GLY A 204 6.32 -62.32 34.74
C GLY A 204 6.48 -62.59 33.25
N SER A 205 5.45 -63.08 32.57
CA SER A 205 5.42 -63.13 31.11
C SER A 205 5.33 -61.70 30.56
N SER A 206 6.31 -61.29 29.75
CA SER A 206 6.19 -60.03 29.02
C SER A 206 5.07 -60.19 28.00
N ARG A 207 3.92 -59.53 28.20
CA ARG A 207 3.06 -59.23 27.06
C ARG A 207 3.91 -58.39 26.11
N SER A 208 4.05 -58.83 24.86
CA SER A 208 4.82 -58.11 23.84
C SER A 208 4.40 -56.65 23.84
N SER A 209 5.25 -55.78 24.39
CA SER A 209 5.07 -54.34 24.24
C SER A 209 5.07 -54.10 22.73
N GLN A 210 3.98 -53.57 22.20
CA GLN A 210 3.93 -53.12 20.81
C GLN A 210 5.22 -52.36 20.50
N LYS A 211 5.86 -52.69 19.36
CA LYS A 211 7.04 -51.96 18.92
C LYS A 211 6.68 -50.46 18.94
N PRO A 212 7.54 -49.59 19.49
CA PRO A 212 7.24 -48.16 19.49
C PRO A 212 7.00 -47.72 18.04
N GLU A 213 5.76 -47.38 17.73
CA GLU A 213 5.41 -46.80 16.44
C GLU A 213 5.92 -45.37 16.44
N THR A 214 6.98 -45.15 15.64
CA THR A 214 7.48 -43.82 15.39
C THR A 214 6.74 -43.30 14.17
N PHE A 215 5.83 -42.36 14.39
CA PHE A 215 5.20 -41.63 13.29
C PHE A 215 6.09 -40.43 12.96
N VAL A 216 6.51 -40.36 11.70
CA VAL A 216 7.25 -39.22 11.15
C VAL A 216 6.26 -38.43 10.30
N GLU A 217 5.90 -37.25 10.77
CA GLU A 217 5.15 -36.29 9.97
C GLU A 217 6.14 -35.39 9.25
N GLU A 218 6.13 -35.43 7.91
CA GLU A 218 6.90 -34.53 7.07
C GLU A 218 5.95 -33.46 6.51
N TYR A 219 6.17 -32.20 6.85
CA TYR A 219 5.52 -31.08 6.19
C TYR A 219 6.58 -30.15 5.59
N THR A 220 6.23 -29.52 4.48
CA THR A 220 7.11 -28.59 3.78
C THR A 220 6.57 -27.19 3.99
N SER A 221 7.36 -26.30 4.61
CA SER A 221 7.05 -24.87 4.70
C SER A 221 7.95 -24.06 3.79
N LEU A 222 7.47 -22.89 3.36
CA LEU A 222 8.30 -21.88 2.73
C LEU A 222 8.92 -21.01 3.82
N ASP A 223 10.23 -21.14 4.00
CA ASP A 223 10.96 -20.35 4.99
C ASP A 223 11.74 -19.23 4.30
N GLU A 224 11.75 -18.05 4.91
CA GLU A 224 12.56 -16.91 4.46
C GLU A 224 14.04 -17.21 4.70
N LYS A 225 14.84 -17.22 3.62
CA LYS A 225 16.27 -17.52 3.72
C LYS A 225 17.13 -16.28 3.65
N ASP A 226 16.75 -15.34 2.79
CA ASP A 226 17.58 -14.19 2.52
C ASP A 226 16.76 -13.03 1.98
N ARG A 227 17.23 -11.81 2.22
CA ARG A 227 16.60 -10.57 1.76
C ARG A 227 17.60 -9.76 0.94
N GLY A 228 17.15 -9.28 -0.21
CA GLY A 228 18.04 -8.66 -1.18
C GLY A 228 17.33 -7.78 -2.20
N ASP A 229 18.12 -7.32 -3.15
CA ASP A 229 17.68 -6.50 -4.27
C ASP A 229 17.36 -7.44 -5.45
N PHE A 230 16.10 -7.41 -5.90
CA PHE A 230 15.61 -8.13 -7.08
C PHE A 230 15.55 -7.15 -8.26
N VAL A 231 16.18 -7.53 -9.36
CA VAL A 231 16.40 -6.68 -10.53
C VAL A 231 16.03 -7.46 -11.79
N ILE A 232 15.21 -6.86 -12.63
CA ILE A 232 14.92 -7.35 -13.99
C ILE A 232 15.67 -6.42 -14.94
N THR A 233 16.55 -6.99 -15.75
CA THR A 233 17.21 -6.29 -16.86
C THR A 233 16.58 -6.70 -18.18
N ASN A 234 17.06 -6.17 -19.30
CA ASN A 234 16.64 -6.62 -20.63
C ASN A 234 17.21 -7.99 -21.04
N GLN A 235 18.10 -8.60 -20.25
CA GLN A 235 18.76 -9.88 -20.58
C GLN A 235 18.57 -10.97 -19.51
N LYS A 236 18.36 -10.60 -18.24
CA LYS A 236 18.27 -11.57 -17.14
C LYS A 236 17.49 -11.01 -15.94
N ILE A 237 17.11 -11.93 -15.06
CA ILE A 237 16.70 -11.63 -13.70
C ILE A 237 17.91 -11.78 -12.80
N PHE A 238 18.15 -10.80 -11.94
CA PHE A 238 19.22 -10.80 -10.97
C PHE A 238 18.65 -10.59 -9.57
N PHE A 239 19.12 -11.40 -8.62
CA PHE A 239 18.83 -11.22 -7.20
C PHE A 239 20.16 -11.12 -6.47
N SER A 240 20.36 -10.04 -5.73
CA SER A 240 21.56 -9.82 -4.93
C SER A 240 21.24 -9.72 -3.46
N SER A 241 21.92 -10.52 -2.67
CA SER A 241 21.81 -10.51 -1.22
C SER A 241 23.18 -10.74 -0.60
N PRO A 242 23.34 -10.49 0.72
CA PRO A 242 24.62 -10.71 1.40
C PRO A 242 25.10 -12.16 1.35
N VAL A 243 24.18 -13.14 1.31
CA VAL A 243 24.53 -14.56 1.36
C VAL A 243 24.67 -15.16 -0.03
N LYS A 244 23.80 -14.77 -0.99
CA LYS A 244 23.76 -15.43 -2.31
C LYS A 244 23.27 -14.54 -3.44
N ASN A 245 24.11 -14.37 -4.44
CA ASN A 245 23.70 -13.78 -5.72
C ASN A 245 23.13 -14.85 -6.66
N ILE A 246 22.03 -14.54 -7.35
CA ILE A 246 21.38 -15.41 -8.32
C ILE A 246 21.20 -14.60 -9.61
N ALA A 247 21.67 -15.16 -10.73
CA ALA A 247 21.48 -14.60 -12.06
C ALA A 247 20.81 -15.64 -12.95
N ILE A 248 19.65 -15.30 -13.52
CA ILE A 248 18.82 -16.18 -14.35
C ILE A 248 18.63 -15.49 -15.71
N PRO A 249 19.43 -15.82 -16.73
CA PRO A 249 19.20 -15.37 -18.11
C PRO A 249 17.81 -15.80 -18.60
N PHE A 250 17.13 -14.93 -19.35
CA PHE A 250 15.76 -15.23 -19.81
C PHE A 250 15.71 -16.52 -20.67
N LYS A 251 16.71 -16.76 -21.54
CA LYS A 251 16.89 -18.04 -22.28
C LYS A 251 16.86 -19.31 -21.43
N LYS A 252 17.15 -19.22 -20.12
CA LYS A 252 17.19 -20.37 -19.22
C LYS A 252 15.91 -20.57 -18.43
N ILE A 253 14.96 -19.63 -18.50
CA ILE A 253 13.66 -19.72 -17.81
C ILE A 253 12.76 -20.67 -18.61
N THR A 254 12.24 -21.68 -17.94
CA THR A 254 11.34 -22.67 -18.56
C THR A 254 9.89 -22.47 -18.16
N ALA A 255 9.65 -21.98 -16.93
CA ALA A 255 8.31 -21.70 -16.43
C ALA A 255 8.35 -20.60 -15.37
N ILE A 256 7.28 -19.81 -15.33
CA ILE A 256 7.04 -18.79 -14.32
C ILE A 256 5.68 -19.10 -13.72
N ASP A 257 5.65 -19.27 -12.40
CA ASP A 257 4.43 -19.57 -11.64
C ASP A 257 4.34 -18.62 -10.45
N PHE A 258 3.16 -18.47 -9.87
CA PHE A 258 2.97 -17.62 -8.71
C PHE A 258 1.93 -18.17 -7.74
N ASP A 259 2.21 -18.02 -6.46
CA ASP A 259 1.29 -18.32 -5.38
C ASP A 259 0.71 -17.00 -4.85
N GLU A 260 -0.59 -16.80 -5.04
CA GLU A 260 -1.30 -15.61 -4.55
C GLU A 260 -1.41 -15.60 -3.02
N GLY A 261 -1.53 -16.76 -2.38
CA GLY A 261 -1.63 -16.89 -0.93
C GLY A 261 -0.33 -16.51 -0.23
N GLU A 262 0.81 -16.95 -0.79
CA GLU A 262 2.14 -16.67 -0.23
C GLU A 262 2.81 -15.42 -0.83
N ASN A 263 2.13 -14.76 -1.76
CA ASN A 263 2.61 -13.59 -2.48
C ASN A 263 3.99 -13.84 -3.14
N ALA A 264 4.18 -15.05 -3.68
CA ALA A 264 5.47 -15.55 -4.11
C ALA A 264 5.51 -15.77 -5.63
N LEU A 265 6.64 -15.40 -6.26
CA LEU A 265 6.96 -15.64 -7.66
C LEU A 265 7.96 -16.80 -7.74
N SER A 266 7.59 -17.87 -8.44
CA SER A 266 8.42 -19.06 -8.68
C SER A 266 8.97 -19.04 -10.11
N ILE A 267 10.29 -19.04 -10.24
CA ILE A 267 10.98 -19.05 -11.52
C ILE A 267 11.70 -20.38 -11.68
N THR A 268 11.19 -21.23 -12.58
CA THR A 268 11.81 -22.50 -12.94
C THR A 268 12.80 -22.26 -14.07
N HIS A 269 14.02 -22.76 -13.89
CA HIS A 269 15.10 -22.61 -14.85
C HIS A 269 15.81 -23.95 -15.07
N GLN A 270 16.42 -24.11 -16.25
CA GLN A 270 16.93 -25.40 -16.72
C GLN A 270 17.80 -26.13 -15.69
N LEU A 271 17.43 -27.37 -15.39
CA LEU A 271 18.18 -28.34 -14.57
C LEU A 271 18.44 -27.91 -13.12
N LYS A 272 17.65 -26.99 -12.56
CA LYS A 272 17.77 -26.52 -11.18
C LYS A 272 16.42 -26.43 -10.48
N ALA A 273 16.46 -26.47 -9.14
CA ALA A 273 15.30 -26.19 -8.32
C ALA A 273 14.76 -24.77 -8.61
N PRO A 274 13.44 -24.55 -8.56
CA PRO A 274 12.85 -23.24 -8.79
C PRO A 274 13.38 -22.21 -7.79
N SER A 275 13.56 -20.98 -8.26
CA SER A 275 13.89 -19.85 -7.39
C SER A 275 12.60 -19.12 -7.03
N ILE A 276 12.30 -19.05 -5.74
CA ILE A 276 11.06 -18.47 -5.24
C ILE A 276 11.37 -17.14 -4.56
N PHE A 277 10.66 -16.09 -4.95
CA PHE A 277 10.87 -14.74 -4.46
C PHE A 277 9.55 -14.11 -3.99
N ARG A 278 9.56 -13.53 -2.79
CA ARG A 278 8.52 -12.63 -2.31
C ARG A 278 8.98 -11.19 -2.58
N ILE A 279 8.43 -10.58 -3.62
CA ILE A 279 8.87 -9.26 -4.12
C ILE A 279 8.03 -8.16 -3.47
N SER A 280 8.66 -7.05 -3.09
CA SER A 280 7.95 -5.83 -2.67
C SER A 280 7.29 -5.20 -3.89
N LYS A 281 5.97 -5.03 -3.83
CA LYS A 281 5.14 -4.68 -5.00
C LYS A 281 4.64 -3.25 -5.00
N THR A 282 4.69 -2.60 -3.85
CA THR A 282 4.18 -1.26 -3.64
C THR A 282 5.32 -0.26 -3.70
N PHE A 283 5.16 0.77 -4.51
CA PHE A 283 6.12 1.86 -4.61
C PHE A 283 5.43 3.18 -4.86
N ASN A 284 6.11 4.24 -4.44
CA ASN A 284 5.65 5.61 -4.60
C ASN A 284 6.38 6.24 -5.79
N ILE A 285 5.62 6.72 -6.77
CA ILE A 285 6.11 7.54 -7.87
C ILE A 285 5.67 8.98 -7.63
N ASN A 286 6.57 9.93 -7.87
CA ASN A 286 6.25 11.35 -7.88
C ASN A 286 6.25 11.83 -9.34
N LEU A 287 5.09 12.22 -9.84
CA LEU A 287 4.92 12.79 -11.18
C LEU A 287 4.55 14.26 -11.05
N ASN A 288 5.52 15.16 -11.20
CA ASN A 288 5.32 16.60 -11.12
C ASN A 288 4.59 17.05 -9.83
N GLY A 289 4.96 16.49 -8.67
CA GLY A 289 4.32 16.79 -7.37
C GLY A 289 3.01 16.03 -7.12
N LEU A 290 2.65 15.09 -7.99
CA LEU A 290 1.59 14.11 -7.76
C LEU A 290 2.21 12.82 -7.23
N GLU A 291 1.98 12.51 -5.96
CA GLU A 291 2.39 11.25 -5.35
C GLU A 291 1.37 10.16 -5.68
N LEU A 292 1.87 9.07 -6.25
CA LEU A 292 1.09 7.91 -6.64
C LEU A 292 1.69 6.66 -6.04
N GLU A 293 0.90 5.97 -5.22
CA GLU A 293 1.19 4.62 -4.77
C GLU A 293 0.72 3.63 -5.84
N ILE A 294 1.65 2.88 -6.41
CA ILE A 294 1.41 1.85 -7.41
C ILE A 294 1.75 0.50 -6.79
N THR A 295 0.83 -0.44 -6.93
CA THR A 295 1.00 -1.82 -6.47
C THR A 295 0.99 -2.74 -7.69
N LEU A 296 2.09 -3.44 -7.93
CA LEU A 296 2.17 -4.48 -8.96
C LEU A 296 1.56 -5.79 -8.46
N SER A 297 0.81 -6.48 -9.30
CA SER A 297 0.45 -7.87 -9.06
C SER A 297 1.61 -8.81 -9.40
N ASN A 298 1.57 -10.07 -8.93
CA ASN A 298 2.51 -11.10 -9.39
C ASN A 298 2.41 -11.30 -10.91
N LYS A 299 1.20 -11.19 -11.44
CA LYS A 299 0.91 -11.29 -12.85
C LYS A 299 1.61 -10.19 -13.65
N ASP A 300 1.57 -8.94 -13.19
CA ASP A 300 2.24 -7.83 -13.90
C ASP A 300 3.75 -8.06 -14.01
N ILE A 301 4.39 -8.54 -12.93
CA ILE A 301 5.83 -8.87 -12.93
C ILE A 301 6.10 -10.05 -13.87
N ALA A 302 5.26 -11.09 -13.84
CA ALA A 302 5.40 -12.25 -14.71
C ALA A 302 5.23 -11.88 -16.19
N ASP A 303 4.27 -11.01 -16.52
CA ASP A 303 4.01 -10.56 -17.90
C ASP A 303 5.19 -9.72 -18.43
N VAL A 304 5.82 -8.89 -17.58
CA VAL A 304 7.09 -8.22 -17.93
C VAL A 304 8.21 -9.21 -18.22
N ILE A 305 8.38 -10.25 -17.39
CA ILE A 305 9.41 -11.26 -17.63
C ILE A 305 9.14 -12.00 -18.95
N LYS A 306 7.89 -12.39 -19.21
CA LYS A 306 7.49 -13.05 -20.46
C LYS A 306 7.78 -12.19 -21.68
N PHE A 307 7.48 -10.89 -21.62
CA PHE A 307 7.80 -9.95 -22.68
C PHE A 307 9.29 -9.98 -23.07
N PHE A 308 10.20 -10.10 -22.09
CA PHE A 308 11.63 -10.22 -22.39
C PHE A 308 12.03 -11.61 -22.89
N ILE A 309 11.40 -12.69 -22.39
CA ILE A 309 11.62 -14.04 -22.91
C ILE A 309 11.24 -14.12 -24.39
N GLU A 310 10.15 -13.48 -24.81
CA GLU A 310 9.67 -13.49 -26.20
C GLU A 310 10.54 -12.69 -27.17
N LYS A 311 11.38 -11.78 -26.67
CA LYS A 311 12.27 -10.94 -27.48
C LYS A 311 13.67 -11.54 -27.73
N GLU A 312 14.04 -12.59 -27.00
CA GLU A 312 15.36 -13.23 -27.05
C GLU A 312 15.50 -14.38 -28.06
#